data_AF-A0A8T4A2A4-F1
#
_entry.id   AF-A0A8T4A2A4-F1
#
_cell.length_a   1.000
_cell.length_b   1.000
_cell.length_c   1.000
_cell.angle_alpha   90.00
_cell.angle_beta   90.00
_cell.angle_gamma   90.00
#
_symmetry.space_group_name_H-M   'P 1'
#
loop_
_entity.id
_entity.type
_entity.pdbx_description
1 polymer ?
#
loop_
_entity_poly.entity_id
_entity_poly.type
_entity_poly.pdbx_seq_one_letter_code
_entity_poly.pdbx_strand_id
1 'polypeptide(L)'
;MEKLDMPHGPWTPVLKAEWGEYQVSLYANPEKILAFIIFEKKGEEITGALVMLKKVFLCRGNTSNLLSAQKREITIIEKLSKEFSYKYIVISSSPAYVHFLEKELSKSVRKQYEELEGISRITSSFLADHNIEVKDFKKGSGEEVSSLLGDPLFLFSLSQGVSAVPKSARIYLGLGQGKEPLELKQESLKRLLVFGGTREKRIRMLHILCEGCLLSDSTCIVFDSSSFKGFSTPNPDSSELQHFNMQPMSFPVKTIEPGKDFFVDLGRITPDLFLNAFGLNTDAAIPIKAVYSKEIISVGDLADRL
;
A
#
# COMPACT_ATOMS: atom_id res chain seq x y z
N MET A 1 -11.35 -11.27 -31.24
CA MET A 1 -11.00 -11.10 -29.81
C MET A 1 -10.50 -12.44 -29.30
N GLU A 2 -9.19 -12.60 -29.09
CA GLU A 2 -8.62 -13.87 -28.65
C GLU A 2 -9.03 -14.19 -27.21
N LYS A 3 -9.58 -15.39 -27.02
CA LYS A 3 -9.82 -15.97 -25.71
C LYS A 3 -8.48 -16.47 -25.17
N LEU A 4 -8.21 -16.18 -23.90
CA LEU A 4 -7.07 -16.80 -23.21
C LEU A 4 -7.53 -18.14 -22.66
N ASP A 5 -6.80 -19.20 -23.01
CA ASP A 5 -6.96 -20.50 -22.36
C ASP A 5 -6.09 -20.52 -21.11
N MET A 6 -6.74 -20.34 -19.96
CA MET A 6 -6.11 -20.33 -18.64
C MET A 6 -7.01 -21.09 -17.68
N PRO A 7 -6.47 -21.65 -16.58
CA PRO A 7 -7.25 -22.35 -15.57
C PRO A 7 -8.45 -21.54 -15.08
N HIS A 8 -9.53 -22.23 -14.74
CA HIS A 8 -10.80 -21.64 -14.29
C HIS A 8 -11.49 -20.75 -15.35
N GLY A 9 -11.12 -20.91 -16.63
CA GLY A 9 -11.78 -20.30 -17.78
C GLY A 9 -13.09 -21.00 -18.19
N PRO A 10 -13.66 -20.64 -19.35
CA PRO A 10 -13.10 -19.76 -20.38
C PRO A 10 -13.02 -18.30 -19.94
N TRP A 11 -11.92 -17.62 -20.27
CA TRP A 11 -11.74 -16.20 -20.00
C TRP A 11 -12.20 -15.36 -21.19
N THR A 12 -13.24 -14.55 -20.97
CA THR A 12 -13.80 -13.65 -21.99
C THR A 12 -13.22 -12.24 -21.82
N PRO A 13 -12.72 -11.60 -22.89
CA PRO A 13 -12.25 -10.23 -22.80
C PRO A 13 -13.43 -9.30 -22.49
N VAL A 14 -13.26 -8.49 -21.46
CA VAL A 14 -14.17 -7.40 -21.08
C VAL A 14 -13.70 -6.10 -21.71
N LEU A 15 -12.39 -5.86 -21.69
CA LEU A 15 -11.78 -4.62 -22.19
C LEU A 15 -10.34 -4.87 -22.66
N LYS A 16 -9.92 -4.10 -23.66
CA LYS A 16 -8.51 -3.85 -24.00
C LYS A 16 -8.27 -2.34 -24.04
N ALA A 17 -7.15 -1.90 -23.47
CA ALA A 17 -6.72 -0.51 -23.46
C ALA A 17 -5.19 -0.45 -23.59
N GLU A 18 -4.67 0.76 -23.79
CA GLU A 18 -3.24 1.04 -23.79
C GLU A 18 -2.95 2.06 -22.70
N TRP A 19 -1.90 1.82 -21.92
CA TRP A 19 -1.41 2.72 -20.88
C TRP A 19 0.07 3.00 -21.13
N GLY A 20 0.35 4.11 -21.83
CA GLY A 20 1.69 4.38 -22.34
C GLY A 20 2.09 3.31 -23.35
N GLU A 21 3.22 2.65 -23.12
CA GLU A 21 3.73 1.56 -23.97
C GLU A 21 3.13 0.19 -23.62
N TYR A 22 2.34 0.11 -22.54
CA TYR A 22 1.81 -1.14 -22.04
C TYR A 22 0.41 -1.42 -22.58
N GLN A 23 0.19 -2.65 -23.03
CA GLN A 23 -1.15 -3.12 -23.38
C GLN A 23 -1.83 -3.67 -22.13
N VAL A 24 -2.99 -3.12 -21.78
CA VAL A 24 -3.78 -3.51 -20.62
C VAL A 24 -5.01 -4.27 -21.11
N SER A 25 -5.35 -5.37 -20.45
CA SER A 25 -6.54 -6.14 -20.77
C SER A 25 -7.23 -6.63 -19.51
N LEU A 26 -8.55 -6.57 -19.53
CA LEU A 26 -9.42 -7.12 -18.51
C LEU A 26 -10.18 -8.30 -19.10
N TYR A 27 -10.11 -9.44 -18.42
CA TYR A 27 -10.88 -10.63 -18.75
C TYR A 27 -11.81 -10.98 -17.60
N ALA A 28 -12.91 -11.67 -17.89
CA ALA A 28 -13.80 -12.24 -16.89
C ALA A 28 -14.00 -13.73 -17.16
N ASN A 29 -14.03 -14.54 -16.12
CA ASN A 29 -14.38 -15.96 -16.22
C ASN A 29 -15.88 -16.21 -15.95
N PRO A 30 -16.39 -17.46 -16.04
CA PRO A 30 -17.79 -17.78 -15.77
C PRO A 30 -18.23 -17.50 -14.32
N GLU A 31 -17.28 -17.37 -13.40
CA GLU A 31 -17.53 -16.99 -12.00
C GLU A 31 -17.49 -15.49 -11.78
N LYS A 32 -17.36 -14.69 -12.85
CA LYS A 32 -17.23 -13.23 -12.81
C LYS A 32 -16.01 -12.76 -12.00
N ILE A 33 -15.02 -13.62 -11.82
CA ILE A 33 -13.68 -13.20 -11.39
C ILE A 33 -13.04 -12.47 -12.56
N LEU A 34 -12.38 -11.37 -12.24
CA LEU A 34 -11.74 -10.49 -13.20
C LEU A 34 -10.24 -10.77 -13.21
N ALA A 35 -9.65 -10.95 -14.39
CA ALA A 35 -8.21 -11.00 -14.58
C ALA A 35 -7.75 -9.70 -15.23
N PHE A 36 -6.98 -8.91 -14.48
CA PHE A 36 -6.33 -7.72 -14.96
C PHE A 36 -4.90 -8.08 -15.39
N ILE A 37 -4.58 -7.86 -16.67
CA ILE A 37 -3.30 -8.24 -17.27
C ILE A 37 -2.69 -7.01 -17.93
N ILE A 38 -1.46 -6.68 -17.55
CA ILE A 38 -0.62 -5.70 -18.24
C ILE A 38 0.47 -6.48 -18.99
N PHE A 39 0.49 -6.35 -20.30
CA PHE A 39 1.50 -6.98 -21.16
C PHE A 39 2.70 -6.06 -21.34
N GLU A 40 3.88 -6.61 -21.11
CA GLU A 40 5.16 -5.99 -21.45
C GLU A 40 5.55 -6.41 -22.87
N LYS A 41 5.89 -5.42 -23.70
CA LYS A 41 6.36 -5.64 -25.07
C LYS A 41 7.81 -5.26 -25.21
N LYS A 42 8.57 -6.03 -26.01
CA LYS A 42 9.86 -5.63 -26.56
C LYS A 42 9.76 -5.64 -28.08
N GLY A 43 9.60 -4.47 -28.68
CA GLY A 43 9.20 -4.36 -30.09
C GLY A 43 7.76 -4.84 -30.27
N GLU A 44 7.53 -5.77 -31.20
CA GLU A 44 6.20 -6.33 -31.46
C GLU A 44 5.86 -7.55 -30.59
N GLU A 45 6.85 -8.15 -29.92
CA GLU A 45 6.66 -9.37 -29.13
C GLU A 45 6.29 -9.07 -27.67
N ILE A 46 5.31 -9.80 -27.15
CA ILE A 46 4.95 -9.79 -25.72
C ILE A 46 5.93 -10.69 -24.98
N THR A 47 6.77 -10.10 -24.12
CA THR A 47 7.81 -10.85 -23.38
C THR A 47 7.39 -11.24 -21.98
N GLY A 48 6.46 -10.48 -21.40
CA GLY A 48 6.03 -10.65 -20.02
C GLY A 48 4.62 -10.15 -19.80
N ALA A 49 4.05 -10.57 -18.68
CA ALA A 49 2.74 -10.13 -18.24
C ALA A 49 2.72 -9.94 -16.73
N LEU A 50 2.22 -8.79 -16.28
CA LEU A 50 1.82 -8.59 -14.90
C LEU A 50 0.35 -8.97 -14.77
N VAL A 51 0.06 -9.96 -13.94
CA VAL A 51 -1.27 -10.55 -13.79
C VAL A 51 -1.76 -10.36 -12.38
N MET A 52 -3.01 -9.94 -12.24
CA MET A 52 -3.70 -9.82 -10.96
C MET A 52 -5.16 -10.24 -11.11
N LEU A 53 -5.62 -11.15 -10.25
CA LEU A 53 -7.03 -11.53 -10.19
C LEU A 53 -7.78 -10.66 -9.18
N LYS A 54 -9.03 -10.35 -9.49
CA LYS A 54 -9.93 -9.60 -8.63
C LYS A 54 -11.27 -10.31 -8.51
N LYS A 55 -11.81 -10.35 -7.30
CA LYS A 55 -13.17 -10.84 -7.02
C LYS A 55 -14.00 -9.68 -6.48
N VAL A 56 -15.22 -9.59 -6.99
CA VAL A 56 -16.17 -8.55 -6.63
C VAL A 56 -17.28 -9.16 -5.79
N PHE A 57 -17.72 -8.41 -4.78
CA PHE A 57 -18.95 -8.69 -4.05
C PHE A 57 -19.89 -7.50 -4.15
N LEU A 58 -21.18 -7.79 -4.21
CA LEU A 58 -22.23 -6.82 -3.95
C LEU A 58 -22.49 -6.78 -2.45
N CYS A 59 -22.57 -5.59 -1.89
CA CYS A 59 -22.76 -5.41 -0.45
C CYS A 59 -23.98 -4.52 -0.15
N ARG A 60 -24.69 -4.86 0.93
CA ARG A 60 -25.75 -4.03 1.50
C ARG A 60 -25.45 -3.78 2.98
N GLY A 61 -25.59 -2.54 3.40
CA GLY A 61 -25.24 -2.09 4.75
C GLY A 61 -24.26 -0.92 4.76
N ASN A 62 -23.83 -0.56 5.97
CA ASN A 62 -22.92 0.56 6.18
C ASN A 62 -21.45 0.11 6.06
N THR A 63 -20.78 0.56 5.01
CA THR A 63 -19.39 0.24 4.67
C THR A 63 -18.37 1.21 5.26
N SER A 64 -18.80 2.28 5.94
CA SER A 64 -17.91 3.36 6.39
C SER A 64 -16.82 2.91 7.36
N ASN A 65 -17.09 1.86 8.15
CA ASN A 65 -16.17 1.34 9.17
C ASN A 65 -15.24 0.24 8.65
N LEU A 66 -15.38 -0.20 7.39
CA LEU A 66 -14.53 -1.25 6.80
C LEU A 66 -13.09 -0.80 6.61
N LEU A 67 -12.90 0.44 6.15
CA LEU A 67 -11.60 0.97 5.76
C LEU A 67 -10.63 1.09 6.94
N SER A 68 -11.14 1.29 8.15
CA SER A 68 -10.33 1.40 9.37
C SER A 68 -10.01 0.05 10.01
N ALA A 69 -10.81 -0.98 9.74
CA ALA A 69 -10.72 -2.26 10.44
C ALA A 69 -10.00 -3.36 9.63
N GLN A 70 -9.96 -3.27 8.30
CA GLN A 70 -9.28 -4.25 7.46
C GLN A 70 -7.85 -3.84 7.12
N LYS A 71 -6.87 -4.67 7.49
CA LYS A 71 -5.43 -4.47 7.19
C LYS A 71 -5.02 -4.83 5.75
N ARG A 72 -5.96 -5.26 4.91
CA ARG A 72 -5.72 -5.71 3.53
C ARG A 72 -6.31 -4.69 2.57
N GLU A 73 -5.72 -4.60 1.38
CA GLU A 73 -6.25 -3.75 0.32
C GLU A 73 -7.65 -4.23 -0.10
N ILE A 74 -8.63 -3.38 0.13
CA ILE A 74 -9.98 -3.49 -0.43
C ILE A 74 -10.25 -2.21 -1.21
N THR A 75 -10.87 -2.34 -2.37
CA THR A 75 -11.51 -1.21 -3.05
C THR A 75 -13.01 -1.25 -2.79
N ILE A 76 -13.54 -0.18 -2.22
CA ILE A 76 -15.00 0.01 -2.07
C ILE A 76 -15.45 0.94 -3.18
N ILE A 77 -16.49 0.55 -3.91
CA ILE A 77 -17.05 1.32 -5.02
C ILE A 77 -18.53 1.51 -4.77
N GLU A 78 -18.95 2.75 -4.63
CA GLU A 78 -20.34 3.11 -4.46
C GLU A 78 -20.83 3.79 -5.74
N LYS A 79 -21.83 3.18 -6.37
CA LYS A 79 -22.49 3.71 -7.57
C LYS A 79 -23.87 4.19 -7.20
N LEU A 80 -24.01 5.51 -7.18
CA LEU A 80 -25.26 6.19 -6.90
C LEU A 80 -25.83 6.79 -8.19
N SER A 81 -27.08 6.48 -8.48
CA SER A 81 -27.89 7.15 -9.47
C SER A 81 -29.23 7.56 -8.84
N LYS A 82 -30.13 8.15 -9.65
CA LYS A 82 -31.51 8.42 -9.20
C LYS A 82 -32.34 7.16 -8.98
N GLU A 83 -31.97 6.08 -9.67
CA GLU A 83 -32.77 4.85 -9.77
C GLU A 83 -32.20 3.73 -8.91
N PHE A 84 -30.89 3.76 -8.64
CA PHE A 84 -30.21 2.71 -7.89
C PHE A 84 -29.07 3.24 -7.02
N SER A 85 -28.75 2.46 -6.00
CA SER A 85 -27.55 2.61 -5.17
C SER A 85 -26.93 1.23 -4.99
N TYR A 86 -25.78 1.01 -5.62
CA TYR A 86 -25.04 -0.25 -5.51
C TYR A 86 -23.70 -0.01 -4.83
N LYS A 87 -23.33 -0.90 -3.91
CA LYS A 87 -22.02 -0.93 -3.28
C LYS A 87 -21.31 -2.21 -3.65
N TYR A 88 -20.07 -2.06 -4.10
CA TYR A 88 -19.21 -3.16 -4.47
C TYR A 88 -17.97 -3.16 -3.60
N ILE A 89 -17.57 -4.36 -3.18
CA ILE A 89 -16.30 -4.61 -2.52
C ILE A 89 -15.45 -5.42 -3.48
N VAL A 90 -14.29 -4.90 -3.84
CA VAL A 90 -13.31 -5.58 -4.70
C VAL A 90 -12.13 -5.99 -3.85
N ILE A 91 -11.85 -7.29 -3.87
CA ILE A 91 -10.62 -7.86 -3.31
C ILE A 91 -9.71 -8.30 -4.45
N SER A 92 -8.41 -8.19 -4.23
CA SER A 92 -7.40 -8.54 -5.23
C SER A 92 -6.47 -9.61 -4.68
N SER A 93 -5.98 -10.50 -5.54
CA SER A 93 -4.82 -11.31 -5.25
C SER A 93 -3.55 -10.46 -5.30
N SER A 94 -2.44 -10.99 -4.80
CA SER A 94 -1.15 -10.34 -5.01
C SER A 94 -0.79 -10.30 -6.50
N PRO A 95 -0.32 -9.15 -7.04
CA PRO A 95 0.10 -9.08 -8.44
C PRO A 95 1.35 -9.95 -8.64
N ALA A 96 1.43 -10.61 -9.80
CA ALA A 96 2.59 -11.41 -10.17
C ALA A 96 3.03 -11.13 -11.60
N TYR A 97 4.32 -10.80 -11.77
CA TYR A 97 4.94 -10.75 -13.08
C TYR A 97 5.35 -12.18 -13.50
N VAL A 98 5.04 -12.55 -14.73
CA VAL A 98 5.41 -13.81 -15.35
C VAL A 98 5.97 -13.58 -16.75
N HIS A 99 6.85 -14.46 -17.21
CA HIS A 99 7.15 -14.49 -18.64
C HIS A 99 5.89 -14.92 -19.39
N PHE A 100 5.70 -14.40 -20.60
CA PHE A 100 4.51 -14.68 -21.39
C PHE A 100 4.59 -16.07 -22.05
N LEU A 101 4.62 -17.10 -21.21
CA LEU A 101 4.58 -18.52 -21.55
C LEU A 101 3.32 -19.11 -20.93
N GLU A 102 2.53 -19.83 -21.71
CA GLU A 102 1.22 -20.38 -21.30
C GLU A 102 1.27 -21.15 -19.97
N LYS A 103 2.33 -21.95 -19.79
CA LYS A 103 2.54 -22.74 -18.56
C LYS A 103 2.79 -21.87 -17.33
N GLU A 104 3.57 -20.79 -17.45
CA GLU A 104 3.86 -19.88 -16.34
C GLU A 104 2.63 -19.04 -15.98
N LEU A 105 1.96 -18.51 -17.00
CA LEU A 105 0.71 -17.77 -16.87
C LEU A 105 -0.35 -18.62 -16.17
N SER A 106 -0.56 -19.86 -16.63
CA SER A 106 -1.50 -20.81 -16.04
C SER A 106 -1.18 -21.13 -14.58
N LYS A 107 0.10 -21.34 -14.26
CA LYS A 107 0.55 -21.58 -12.88
C LYS A 107 0.27 -20.37 -11.98
N SER A 108 0.54 -19.16 -12.47
CA SER A 108 0.30 -17.91 -11.74
C SER A 108 -1.19 -17.69 -11.50
N VAL A 109 -2.03 -17.84 -12.53
CA VAL A 109 -3.49 -17.71 -12.41
C VAL A 109 -4.07 -18.69 -11.40
N ARG A 110 -3.65 -19.97 -11.42
CA ARG A 110 -4.10 -20.96 -10.43
C ARG A 110 -3.73 -20.56 -9.00
N LYS A 111 -2.48 -20.15 -8.77
CA LYS A 111 -2.01 -19.70 -7.45
C LYS A 111 -2.79 -18.48 -6.96
N GLN A 112 -3.00 -17.50 -7.82
CA GLN A 112 -3.76 -16.29 -7.50
C GLN A 112 -5.23 -16.60 -7.23
N TYR A 113 -5.82 -17.56 -7.93
CA TYR A 113 -7.19 -18.01 -7.69
C TYR A 113 -7.34 -18.63 -6.29
N GLU A 114 -6.42 -19.53 -5.89
CA GLU A 114 -6.40 -20.13 -4.55
C GLU A 114 -6.21 -19.08 -3.45
N GLU A 115 -5.32 -18.11 -3.67
CA GLU A 115 -5.14 -16.96 -2.77
C GLU A 115 -6.43 -16.14 -2.62
N LEU A 116 -7.07 -15.83 -3.75
CA LEU A 116 -8.29 -15.04 -3.80
C LEU A 116 -9.47 -15.73 -3.10
N GLU A 117 -9.58 -17.06 -3.20
CA GLU A 117 -10.55 -17.85 -2.44
C GLU A 117 -10.29 -17.78 -0.93
N GLY A 118 -9.02 -17.83 -0.51
CA GLY A 118 -8.64 -17.60 0.89
C GLY A 118 -9.03 -16.20 1.38
N ILE A 119 -8.73 -15.16 0.60
CA ILE A 119 -9.10 -13.77 0.90
C ILE A 119 -10.62 -13.60 0.94
N SER A 120 -11.33 -14.22 -0.01
CA SER A 120 -12.80 -14.21 -0.11
C SER A 120 -13.45 -14.70 1.18
N ARG A 121 -13.03 -15.84 1.72
CA ARG A 121 -13.60 -16.41 2.95
C ARG A 121 -13.40 -15.50 4.16
N ILE A 122 -12.19 -14.97 4.32
CA ILE A 122 -11.86 -14.05 5.42
C ILE A 122 -12.69 -12.77 5.31
N THR A 123 -12.80 -12.23 4.09
CA THR A 123 -13.54 -10.98 3.83
C THR A 123 -15.03 -11.17 4.07
N SER A 124 -15.63 -12.26 3.60
CA SER A 124 -17.04 -12.55 3.85
C SER A 124 -17.35 -12.74 5.35
N SER A 125 -16.47 -13.41 6.10
CA SER A 125 -16.62 -13.54 7.56
C SER A 125 -16.56 -12.17 8.24
N PHE A 126 -15.55 -11.37 7.89
CA PHE A 126 -15.36 -10.04 8.46
C PHE A 126 -16.56 -9.11 8.18
N LEU A 127 -17.12 -9.17 6.96
CA LEU A 127 -18.28 -8.39 6.57
C LEU A 127 -19.54 -8.82 7.34
N ALA A 128 -19.73 -10.13 7.53
CA ALA A 128 -20.82 -10.65 8.33
C ALA A 128 -20.76 -10.18 9.79
N ASP A 129 -19.55 -10.14 10.40
CA ASP A 129 -19.35 -9.64 11.76
C ASP A 129 -19.73 -8.16 11.93
N HIS A 130 -19.74 -7.39 10.83
CA HIS A 130 -20.12 -5.98 10.79
C HIS A 130 -21.56 -5.74 10.28
N ASN A 131 -22.39 -6.79 10.22
CA ASN A 131 -23.76 -6.73 9.69
C ASN A 131 -23.85 -6.21 8.25
N ILE A 132 -22.84 -6.48 7.43
CA ILE A 132 -22.84 -6.16 6.00
C ILE A 132 -23.24 -7.42 5.25
N GLU A 133 -24.38 -7.36 4.57
CA GLU A 133 -24.83 -8.47 3.72
C GLU A 133 -23.96 -8.51 2.47
N VAL A 134 -23.44 -9.72 2.16
CA VAL A 134 -22.53 -9.92 1.04
C VAL A 134 -23.14 -10.92 0.06
N LYS A 135 -23.20 -10.52 -1.21
CA LYS A 135 -23.65 -11.35 -2.32
C LYS A 135 -22.53 -11.46 -3.34
N ASP A 136 -22.21 -12.68 -3.74
CA ASP A 136 -21.22 -12.93 -4.79
C ASP A 136 -21.64 -12.25 -6.10
N PHE A 137 -20.71 -11.56 -6.77
CA PHE A 137 -20.99 -10.84 -8.02
C PHE A 137 -21.48 -11.76 -9.14
N LYS A 138 -21.12 -13.05 -9.12
CA LYS A 138 -21.69 -14.08 -10.01
C LYS A 138 -23.21 -14.19 -9.90
N LYS A 139 -23.76 -13.95 -8.70
CA LYS A 139 -25.20 -14.02 -8.41
C LYS A 139 -25.91 -12.69 -8.62
N GLY A 140 -25.19 -11.64 -9.03
CA GLY A 140 -25.74 -10.32 -9.30
C GLY A 140 -26.79 -10.35 -10.41
N SER A 141 -27.76 -9.43 -10.37
CA SER A 141 -28.67 -9.18 -11.49
C SER A 141 -27.90 -8.65 -12.71
N GLY A 142 -28.50 -8.70 -13.89
CA GLY A 142 -27.90 -8.13 -15.09
C GLY A 142 -27.54 -6.65 -14.93
N GLU A 143 -28.42 -5.88 -14.27
CA GLU A 143 -28.21 -4.46 -13.93
C GLU A 143 -27.08 -4.27 -12.90
N GLU A 144 -27.04 -5.08 -11.85
CA GLU A 144 -25.98 -5.05 -10.83
C GLU A 144 -24.60 -5.30 -11.46
N VAL A 145 -24.51 -6.21 -12.42
CA VAL A 145 -23.26 -6.52 -13.12
C VAL A 145 -22.91 -5.46 -14.15
N SER A 146 -23.89 -5.01 -14.95
CA SER A 146 -23.68 -4.00 -15.99
C SER A 146 -23.38 -2.62 -15.42
N SER A 147 -23.93 -2.27 -14.25
CA SER A 147 -23.61 -0.98 -13.63
C SER A 147 -22.13 -0.87 -13.31
N LEU A 148 -21.49 -1.97 -12.89
CA LEU A 148 -20.05 -1.97 -12.59
C LEU A 148 -19.20 -2.15 -13.85
N LEU A 149 -19.43 -3.22 -14.62
CA LEU A 149 -18.59 -3.58 -15.78
C LEU A 149 -18.87 -2.74 -17.04
N GLY A 150 -20.07 -2.14 -17.13
CA GLY A 150 -20.44 -1.25 -18.24
C GLY A 150 -19.92 0.18 -18.08
N ASP A 151 -19.32 0.51 -16.95
CA ASP A 151 -18.71 1.82 -16.71
C ASP A 151 -17.20 1.75 -16.99
N PRO A 152 -16.70 2.46 -18.00
CA PRO A 152 -15.28 2.47 -18.31
C PRO A 152 -14.44 3.14 -17.22
N LEU A 153 -15.01 4.01 -16.38
CA LEU A 153 -14.23 4.70 -15.33
C LEU A 153 -13.84 3.78 -14.18
N PHE A 154 -14.62 2.72 -13.94
CA PHE A 154 -14.29 1.68 -12.97
C PHE A 154 -12.91 1.04 -13.24
N LEU A 155 -12.49 1.00 -14.50
CA LEU A 155 -11.21 0.39 -14.88
C LEU A 155 -10.02 1.13 -14.29
N PHE A 156 -10.12 2.45 -14.13
CA PHE A 156 -9.08 3.25 -13.48
C PHE A 156 -9.02 3.01 -11.97
N SER A 157 -10.11 2.56 -11.33
CA SER A 157 -10.03 2.13 -9.93
C SER A 157 -9.46 0.73 -9.79
N LEU A 158 -9.50 -0.10 -10.85
CA LEU A 158 -8.88 -1.42 -10.85
C LEU A 158 -7.35 -1.39 -10.97
N SER A 159 -6.74 -0.29 -11.41
CA SER A 159 -5.28 -0.17 -11.51
C SER A 159 -4.60 0.18 -10.17
N GLN A 160 -5.36 0.48 -9.11
CA GLN A 160 -4.80 0.64 -7.78
C GLN A 160 -4.13 -0.67 -7.32
N GLY A 161 -2.89 -0.55 -6.83
CA GLY A 161 -2.01 -1.67 -6.49
C GLY A 161 -1.10 -2.14 -7.65
N VAL A 162 -1.38 -1.73 -8.89
CA VAL A 162 -0.58 -2.06 -10.08
C VAL A 162 0.29 -0.86 -10.46
N SER A 163 1.20 -0.47 -9.56
CA SER A 163 2.34 0.31 -10.05
C SER A 163 3.14 -0.60 -10.97
N ALA A 164 3.40 -0.16 -12.21
CA ALA A 164 4.49 -0.71 -13.01
C ALA A 164 5.66 -0.89 -12.06
N VAL A 165 6.12 -2.14 -11.88
CA VAL A 165 7.10 -2.53 -10.87
C VAL A 165 8.11 -1.38 -10.75
N PRO A 166 8.13 -0.62 -9.64
CA PRO A 166 9.23 0.30 -9.46
C PRO A 166 10.43 -0.63 -9.46
N LYS A 167 11.29 -0.51 -10.49
CA LYS A 167 12.54 -1.29 -10.58
C LYS A 167 13.09 -1.32 -9.18
N SER A 168 13.11 -2.50 -8.52
CA SER A 168 13.30 -2.59 -7.07
C SER A 168 14.50 -1.73 -6.72
N ALA A 169 14.26 -0.55 -6.14
CA ALA A 169 15.29 0.45 -6.16
C ALA A 169 16.41 -0.07 -5.26
N ARG A 170 17.61 -0.15 -5.84
CA ARG A 170 18.75 -0.75 -5.16
C ARG A 170 19.47 0.35 -4.43
N ILE A 171 19.68 0.14 -3.14
CA ILE A 171 20.36 1.09 -2.26
C ILE A 171 21.80 0.64 -2.13
N TYR A 172 22.72 1.44 -2.66
CA TYR A 172 24.15 1.19 -2.57
C TYR A 172 24.64 1.55 -1.17
N LEU A 173 25.20 0.58 -0.46
CA LEU A 173 25.77 0.77 0.88
C LEU A 173 27.25 1.12 0.86
N GLY A 174 27.94 0.83 -0.24
CA GLY A 174 29.38 1.01 -0.39
C GLY A 174 30.03 -0.20 -1.07
N LEU A 175 31.29 -0.45 -0.75
CA LEU A 175 32.09 -1.53 -1.33
C LEU A 175 32.33 -2.64 -0.30
N GLY A 176 32.17 -3.90 -0.73
CA GLY A 176 32.55 -5.07 0.06
C GLY A 176 34.07 -5.28 0.12
N GLN A 177 34.51 -6.29 0.88
CA GLN A 177 35.95 -6.61 1.04
C GLN A 177 36.67 -6.89 -0.29
N GLY A 178 35.94 -7.34 -1.31
CA GLY A 178 36.46 -7.58 -2.67
C GLY A 178 36.35 -6.38 -3.63
N LYS A 179 36.01 -5.17 -3.14
CA LYS A 179 35.66 -3.99 -3.97
C LYS A 179 34.43 -4.13 -4.85
N GLU A 180 33.65 -5.18 -4.66
CA GLU A 180 32.33 -5.32 -5.29
C GLU A 180 31.31 -4.39 -4.61
N PRO A 181 30.37 -3.79 -5.36
CA PRO A 181 29.32 -2.96 -4.78
C PRO A 181 28.42 -3.80 -3.86
N LEU A 182 28.18 -3.29 -2.65
CA LEU A 182 27.24 -3.86 -1.70
C LEU A 182 25.90 -3.15 -1.85
N GLU A 183 24.88 -3.90 -2.27
CA GLU A 183 23.55 -3.38 -2.56
C GLU A 183 22.49 -4.00 -1.62
N LEU A 184 21.53 -3.18 -1.20
CA LEU A 184 20.30 -3.62 -0.53
C LEU A 184 19.10 -3.41 -1.43
N LYS A 185 18.18 -4.38 -1.41
CA LYS A 185 16.84 -4.17 -1.98
C LYS A 185 16.04 -3.29 -1.02
N GLN A 186 15.36 -2.27 -1.55
CA GLN A 186 14.51 -1.40 -0.75
C GLN A 186 13.46 -2.16 0.08
N GLU A 187 12.94 -3.28 -0.44
CA GLU A 187 12.00 -4.16 0.28
C GLU A 187 12.54 -4.67 1.63
N SER A 188 13.87 -4.78 1.76
CA SER A 188 14.54 -5.21 2.98
C SER A 188 14.55 -4.13 4.07
N LEU A 189 14.22 -2.87 3.73
CA LEU A 189 14.19 -1.76 4.69
C LEU A 189 12.92 -1.68 5.53
N LYS A 190 11.92 -2.53 5.28
CA LYS A 190 10.64 -2.52 6.03
C LYS A 190 10.85 -2.60 7.55
N ARG A 191 11.86 -3.34 8.00
CA ARG A 191 12.27 -3.46 9.41
C ARG A 191 13.77 -3.67 9.48
N LEU A 192 14.52 -2.57 9.52
CA LEU A 192 15.97 -2.59 9.63
C LEU A 192 16.41 -2.08 11.01
N LEU A 193 17.39 -2.76 11.60
CA LEU A 193 18.10 -2.31 12.79
C LEU A 193 19.59 -2.12 12.45
N VAL A 194 20.13 -0.93 12.70
CA VAL A 194 21.56 -0.63 12.56
C VAL A 194 22.23 -0.72 13.93
N PHE A 195 23.07 -1.73 14.12
CA PHE A 195 23.79 -1.99 15.38
C PHE A 195 25.29 -2.21 15.16
N GLY A 196 26.06 -2.22 16.25
CA GLY A 196 27.52 -2.32 16.21
C GLY A 196 28.23 -0.96 15.97
N GLY A 197 29.56 -1.00 15.87
CA GLY A 197 30.38 0.19 15.63
C GLY A 197 30.24 1.32 16.67
N THR A 198 30.79 2.49 16.34
CA THR A 198 30.59 3.71 17.15
C THR A 198 29.27 4.38 16.79
N ARG A 199 28.81 5.33 17.61
CA ARG A 199 27.58 6.09 17.35
C ARG A 199 27.64 6.82 16.01
N GLU A 200 28.79 7.42 15.70
CA GLU A 200 29.04 8.16 14.47
C GLU A 200 28.95 7.25 13.24
N LYS A 201 29.50 6.03 13.34
CA LYS A 201 29.40 5.03 12.27
C LYS A 201 27.96 4.60 12.01
N ARG A 202 27.15 4.43 13.07
CA ARG A 202 25.73 4.11 12.93
C ARG A 202 24.95 5.25 12.29
N ILE A 203 25.19 6.49 12.71
CA ILE A 203 24.58 7.68 12.10
C ILE A 203 24.96 7.78 10.62
N ARG A 204 26.24 7.60 10.28
CA ARG A 204 26.72 7.58 8.89
C ARG A 204 26.02 6.50 8.05
N MET A 205 25.84 5.30 8.59
CA MET A 205 25.10 4.24 7.89
C MET A 205 23.64 4.63 7.67
N LEU A 206 22.98 5.23 8.66
CA LEU A 206 21.61 5.74 8.49
C LEU A 206 21.55 6.86 7.44
N HIS A 207 22.57 7.71 7.34
CA HIS A 207 22.67 8.71 6.27
C HIS A 207 22.70 8.05 4.90
N ILE A 208 23.60 7.07 4.69
CA ILE A 208 23.71 6.33 3.41
C ILE A 208 22.36 5.69 3.03
N LEU A 209 21.65 5.11 4.00
CA LEU A 209 20.33 4.53 3.76
C LEU A 209 19.29 5.57 3.35
N CYS A 210 19.25 6.72 4.04
CA CYS A 210 18.35 7.82 3.69
C CYS A 210 18.67 8.40 2.30
N GLU A 211 19.95 8.60 1.98
CA GLU A 211 20.40 9.06 0.65
C GLU A 211 19.96 8.07 -0.43
N GLY A 212 20.21 6.77 -0.23
CA GLY A 212 19.81 5.73 -1.17
C GLY A 212 18.29 5.67 -1.37
N CYS A 213 17.50 5.86 -0.32
CA CYS A 213 16.04 5.97 -0.44
C CYS A 213 15.62 7.21 -1.25
N LEU A 214 16.23 8.38 -0.99
CA LEU A 214 15.88 9.61 -1.71
C LEU A 214 16.27 9.53 -3.19
N LEU A 215 17.43 8.95 -3.51
CA LEU A 215 17.85 8.68 -4.90
C LEU A 215 16.95 7.66 -5.62
N SER A 216 16.17 6.92 -4.85
CA SER A 216 15.18 5.94 -5.30
C SER A 216 13.75 6.50 -5.28
N ASP A 217 13.59 7.82 -5.31
CA ASP A 217 12.30 8.54 -5.25
C ASP A 217 11.44 8.16 -4.03
N SER A 218 12.07 7.78 -2.92
CA SER A 218 11.37 7.35 -1.70
C SER A 218 11.50 8.40 -0.59
N THR A 219 10.35 8.91 -0.14
CA THR A 219 10.27 9.90 0.94
C THR A 219 10.81 9.34 2.25
N CYS A 220 11.76 10.05 2.86
CA CYS A 220 12.32 9.72 4.16
C CYS A 220 11.77 10.66 5.24
N ILE A 221 11.33 10.10 6.37
CA ILE A 221 11.01 10.85 7.59
C ILE A 221 11.99 10.40 8.66
N VAL A 222 12.74 11.34 9.21
CA VAL A 222 13.76 11.08 10.24
C VAL A 222 13.35 11.79 11.53
N PHE A 223 13.25 11.02 12.61
CA PHE A 223 13.12 11.56 13.95
C PHE A 223 14.52 11.68 14.54
N ASP A 224 15.02 12.91 14.62
CA ASP A 224 16.38 13.19 15.05
C ASP A 224 16.43 14.41 15.97
N SER A 225 17.43 14.43 16.84
CA SER A 225 17.70 15.55 17.76
C SER A 225 18.70 16.56 17.18
N SER A 226 19.64 16.14 16.33
CA SER A 226 20.62 17.05 15.67
C SER A 226 21.58 16.41 14.66
N SER A 227 21.60 15.08 14.53
CA SER A 227 22.56 14.31 13.74
C SER A 227 22.42 14.48 12.22
N PHE A 228 21.24 14.83 11.71
CA PHE A 228 20.91 14.90 10.27
C PHE A 228 20.91 16.33 9.69
N LYS A 229 21.36 17.34 10.45
CA LYS A 229 21.33 18.76 10.02
C LYS A 229 22.11 19.05 8.73
N GLY A 230 23.08 18.21 8.35
CA GLY A 230 23.91 18.38 7.15
C GLY A 230 23.34 17.78 5.87
N PHE A 231 22.14 17.19 5.88
CA PHE A 231 21.57 16.51 4.72
C PHE A 231 21.16 17.46 3.58
N SER A 232 20.87 18.71 3.92
CA SER A 232 20.54 19.77 2.96
C SER A 232 21.77 20.44 2.37
N THR A 233 22.95 20.22 2.96
CA THR A 233 24.20 20.80 2.49
C THR A 233 24.96 19.78 1.63
N PRO A 234 25.35 20.13 0.40
CA PRO A 234 26.21 19.26 -0.40
C PRO A 234 27.50 18.94 0.34
N ASN A 235 28.07 17.75 0.10
CA ASN A 235 29.35 17.37 0.68
C ASN A 235 30.43 18.43 0.34
N PRO A 236 31.05 19.09 1.34
CA PRO A 236 32.05 20.12 1.08
C PRO A 236 33.32 19.58 0.43
N ASP A 237 33.60 18.28 0.58
CA ASP A 237 34.78 17.65 0.00
C ASP A 237 34.50 17.11 -1.41
N SER A 238 34.52 18.01 -2.38
CA SER A 238 34.29 17.68 -3.80
C SER A 238 35.46 16.95 -4.46
N SER A 239 36.63 16.94 -3.81
CA SER A 239 37.87 16.39 -4.38
C SER A 239 37.84 14.87 -4.51
N GLU A 240 37.28 14.17 -3.51
CA GLU A 240 37.05 12.72 -3.56
C GLU A 240 35.90 12.35 -4.51
N LEU A 241 34.88 13.19 -4.62
CA LEU A 241 33.73 12.94 -5.52
C LEU A 241 34.11 13.09 -7.00
N GLN A 242 35.01 14.02 -7.32
CA GLN A 242 35.55 14.18 -8.67
C GLN A 242 36.32 12.94 -9.15
N HIS A 243 36.99 12.20 -8.26
CA HIS A 243 37.64 10.93 -8.61
C HIS A 243 36.65 9.87 -9.14
N PHE A 244 35.40 9.93 -8.72
CA PHE A 244 34.33 9.02 -9.16
C PHE A 244 33.38 9.66 -10.19
N ASN A 245 33.73 10.83 -10.73
CA ASN A 245 32.90 11.61 -11.65
C ASN A 245 31.49 11.91 -11.09
N MET A 246 31.39 12.08 -9.77
CA MET A 246 30.16 12.40 -9.06
C MET A 246 30.13 13.89 -8.70
N GLN A 247 28.95 14.52 -8.83
CA GLN A 247 28.76 15.89 -8.35
C GLN A 247 28.20 15.88 -6.92
N PRO A 248 28.62 16.83 -6.06
CA PRO A 248 27.97 17.03 -4.77
C PRO A 248 26.49 17.34 -4.98
N MET A 249 25.61 16.58 -4.33
CA MET A 249 24.17 16.80 -4.38
C MET A 249 23.65 17.23 -3.01
N SER A 250 22.70 18.16 -3.00
CA SER A 250 21.88 18.50 -1.83
C SER A 250 20.51 17.90 -1.97
N PHE A 251 19.91 17.46 -0.87
CA PHE A 251 18.52 17.01 -0.86
C PHE A 251 17.59 18.13 -0.35
N PRO A 252 16.36 18.24 -0.88
CA PRO A 252 15.36 19.14 -0.34
C PRO A 252 14.90 18.62 1.03
N VAL A 253 15.44 19.20 2.11
CA VAL A 253 15.06 18.83 3.49
C VAL A 253 14.08 19.86 4.03
N LYS A 254 12.91 19.41 4.45
CA LYS A 254 11.99 20.21 5.27
C LYS A 254 12.19 19.84 6.74
N THR A 255 12.65 20.78 7.54
CA THR A 255 12.69 20.61 9.00
C THR A 255 11.30 20.93 9.55
N ILE A 256 10.79 20.05 10.40
CA ILE A 256 9.48 20.18 11.03
C ILE A 256 9.69 20.16 12.53
N GLU A 257 9.24 21.20 13.23
CA GLU A 257 9.35 21.27 14.69
C GLU A 257 8.08 20.72 15.36
N PRO A 258 8.21 19.75 16.29
CA PRO A 258 7.09 19.30 17.12
C PRO A 258 6.45 20.47 17.88
N GLY A 259 5.12 20.55 17.86
CA GLY A 259 4.36 21.63 18.50
C GLY A 259 4.25 22.92 17.70
N LYS A 260 4.94 23.05 16.54
CA LYS A 260 4.75 24.16 15.59
C LYS A 260 4.21 23.69 14.25
N ASP A 261 4.91 22.77 13.61
CA ASP A 261 4.54 22.25 12.28
C ASP A 261 4.02 20.80 12.34
N PHE A 262 4.24 20.12 13.47
CA PHE A 262 3.78 18.76 13.74
C PHE A 262 3.02 18.70 15.05
N PHE A 263 1.73 18.41 14.95
CA PHE A 263 0.84 18.25 16.10
C PHE A 263 0.44 16.78 16.24
N VAL A 264 0.36 16.32 17.48
CA VAL A 264 -0.20 15.02 17.78
C VAL A 264 -1.68 15.22 18.08
N ASP A 265 -2.54 14.53 17.33
CA ASP A 265 -3.97 14.48 17.62
C ASP A 265 -4.18 13.67 18.91
N LEU A 266 -4.39 14.38 20.03
CA LEU A 266 -4.63 13.76 21.32
C LEU A 266 -5.87 12.85 21.31
N GLY A 267 -6.86 13.13 20.47
CA GLY A 267 -8.06 12.28 20.34
C GLY A 267 -7.76 10.89 19.75
N ARG A 268 -6.58 10.68 19.15
CA ARG A 268 -6.14 9.39 18.61
C ARG A 268 -5.15 8.66 19.51
N ILE A 269 -4.68 9.29 20.60
CA ILE A 269 -3.82 8.65 21.58
C ILE A 269 -4.71 7.87 22.55
N THR A 270 -4.36 6.64 22.90
CA THR A 270 -5.08 5.94 23.98
C THR A 270 -4.76 6.58 25.32
N PRO A 271 -5.69 6.59 26.29
CA PRO A 271 -5.42 7.18 27.60
C PRO A 271 -4.19 6.55 28.27
N ASP A 272 -3.98 5.24 28.12
CA ASP A 272 -2.79 4.58 28.67
C ASP A 272 -1.48 5.04 28.02
N LEU A 273 -1.48 5.28 26.70
CA LEU A 273 -0.29 5.80 26.01
C LEU A 273 -0.01 7.24 26.42
N PHE A 274 -1.06 8.05 26.57
CA PHE A 274 -0.94 9.42 27.08
C PHE A 274 -0.36 9.44 28.50
N LEU A 275 -0.94 8.67 29.42
CA LEU A 275 -0.47 8.60 30.82
C LEU A 275 0.99 8.17 30.90
N ASN A 276 1.37 7.12 30.17
CA ASN A 276 2.75 6.64 30.14
C ASN A 276 3.72 7.65 29.51
N ALA A 277 3.33 8.33 28.44
CA ALA A 277 4.17 9.32 27.77
C ALA A 277 4.47 10.54 28.67
N PHE A 278 3.54 10.92 29.54
CA PHE A 278 3.69 12.06 30.45
C PHE A 278 4.05 11.66 31.89
N GLY A 279 4.25 10.37 32.17
CA GLY A 279 4.58 9.87 33.51
C GLY A 279 3.46 10.06 34.54
N LEU A 280 2.19 10.12 34.10
CA LEU A 280 1.00 10.42 34.91
C LEU A 280 0.35 9.14 35.46
N ASN A 281 1.14 8.16 35.88
CA ASN A 281 0.67 6.81 36.19
C ASN A 281 0.05 6.65 37.60
N THR A 282 -0.40 7.74 38.22
CA THR A 282 -0.91 7.81 39.60
C THR A 282 -2.35 8.36 39.62
N ASP A 283 -2.76 9.06 40.67
CA ASP A 283 -4.13 9.55 40.90
C ASP A 283 -4.70 10.38 39.72
N ALA A 284 -3.83 11.00 38.91
CA ALA A 284 -4.19 11.70 37.69
C ALA A 284 -4.77 10.78 36.59
N ALA A 285 -4.56 9.46 36.66
CA ALA A 285 -5.02 8.50 35.67
C ALA A 285 -6.54 8.36 35.62
N ILE A 286 -7.21 8.46 36.77
CA ILE A 286 -8.66 8.31 36.91
C ILE A 286 -9.41 9.40 36.14
N PRO A 287 -9.19 10.71 36.41
CA PRO A 287 -9.87 11.77 35.68
C PRO A 287 -9.52 11.79 34.19
N ILE A 288 -8.26 11.51 33.82
CA ILE A 288 -7.83 11.50 32.41
C ILE A 288 -8.55 10.39 31.63
N LYS A 289 -8.66 9.18 32.18
CA LYS A 289 -9.41 8.09 31.54
C LYS A 289 -10.89 8.42 31.37
N ALA A 290 -11.50 9.08 32.36
CA ALA A 290 -12.90 9.49 32.31
C ALA A 290 -13.20 10.58 31.27
N VAL A 291 -12.25 11.48 31.00
CA VAL A 291 -12.36 12.45 29.89
C VAL A 291 -12.30 11.74 28.53
N TYR A 292 -11.42 10.75 28.37
CA TYR A 292 -11.33 9.97 27.13
C TYR A 292 -12.56 9.08 26.87
N SER A 293 -13.25 8.61 27.92
CA SER A 293 -14.51 7.85 27.79
C SER A 293 -15.76 8.73 27.60
N LYS A 294 -15.61 10.06 27.58
CA LYS A 294 -16.70 11.06 27.56
C LYS A 294 -17.67 10.95 28.75
N GLU A 295 -17.25 10.33 29.85
CA GLU A 295 -18.02 10.31 31.09
C GLU A 295 -18.02 11.66 31.80
N ILE A 296 -17.00 12.47 31.53
CA ILE A 296 -16.84 13.83 32.05
C ILE A 296 -16.97 14.80 30.87
N ILE A 297 -18.03 15.60 30.89
CA ILE A 297 -18.40 16.51 29.79
C ILE A 297 -18.05 17.95 30.17
N SER A 298 -17.97 18.25 31.47
CA SER A 298 -17.60 19.55 32.02
C SER A 298 -16.55 19.45 33.12
N VAL A 299 -15.84 20.56 33.36
CA VAL A 299 -14.89 20.68 34.49
C VAL A 299 -15.60 20.52 35.85
N GLY A 300 -16.91 20.81 35.92
CA GLY A 300 -17.72 20.60 37.12
C GLY A 300 -17.85 19.12 37.50
N ASP A 301 -18.03 18.23 36.52
CA ASP A 301 -18.18 16.79 36.75
C ASP A 301 -16.88 16.14 37.29
N LEU A 302 -15.76 16.83 37.12
CA LEU A 302 -14.43 16.45 37.59
C LEU A 302 -14.26 16.73 39.09
N ALA A 303 -14.92 17.76 39.62
CA ALA A 303 -14.86 18.16 41.03
C ALA A 303 -15.64 17.20 41.94
N ASP A 304 -16.70 16.56 41.42
CA ASP A 304 -17.52 15.60 42.17
C ASP A 304 -16.88 14.19 42.26
N ARG A 305 -15.76 13.96 41.56
CA ARG A 305 -15.08 12.65 41.46
C ARG A 305 -13.66 12.62 42.02
N LEU A 306 -13.12 13.76 42.47
CA LEU A 306 -11.85 13.89 43.20
C LEU A 306 -12.10 13.96 44.71
#